data_AF-A0AAV7C764-F1
#
_entry.id   AF-A0AAV7C764-F1
#
_cell.length_a   1.000
_cell.length_b   1.000
_cell.length_c   1.000
_cell.angle_alpha   90.00
_cell.angle_beta   90.00
_cell.angle_gamma   90.00
#
_symmetry.space_group_name_H-M   'P 1'
#
loop_
_entity.id
_entity.type
_entity.pdbx_description
1 polymer ?
#
loop_
_entity_poly.entity_id
_entity_poly.type
_entity_poly.pdbx_seq_one_letter_code
_entity_poly.pdbx_strand_id
1 'polypeptide(L)'
;MFIDNWNIQTALWLKRVCYERATDNPTALTFLLSAVWHGVYPGYYLTFFTGSLMTLAARNIRSNVRHHFLQSPELKLIYDVMTWIATQVAISYTVAPFVLLSVKPSLQFYSSWYYCLHILCVLVLLLMPARARKKERTDKESIAPPPENVKKDEKTSEHNSHAATNNNSSQREETAWRRPSAPQ
;
A
#
# COMPACT_ATOMS: atom_id res chain seq x y z
N MET A 1 -4.12 1.50 3.77
CA MET A 1 -5.16 1.07 2.81
C MET A 1 -5.51 -0.38 3.16
N PHE A 2 -6.73 -0.90 2.94
CA PHE A 2 -7.04 -2.31 3.30
C PHE A 2 -6.02 -3.30 2.69
N ILE A 3 -5.63 -3.05 1.44
CA ILE A 3 -4.64 -3.85 0.70
C ILE A 3 -3.26 -3.91 1.40
N ASP A 4 -2.90 -2.91 2.21
CA ASP A 4 -1.61 -2.87 2.91
C ASP A 4 -1.60 -3.77 4.15
N ASN A 5 -2.77 -4.11 4.67
CA ASN A 5 -2.94 -4.95 5.86
C ASN A 5 -3.33 -6.40 5.50
N TRP A 6 -3.66 -6.66 4.24
CA TRP A 6 -4.01 -7.99 3.74
C TRP A 6 -2.77 -8.67 3.14
N ASN A 7 -2.39 -9.84 3.67
CA ASN A 7 -1.25 -10.63 3.19
C ASN A 7 0.05 -9.81 3.03
N ILE A 8 0.45 -9.18 4.14
CA ILE A 8 1.54 -8.18 4.21
C ILE A 8 2.85 -8.71 3.59
N GLN A 9 3.23 -9.96 3.89
CA GLN A 9 4.47 -10.54 3.37
C GLN A 9 4.45 -10.68 1.85
N THR A 10 3.33 -11.16 1.29
CA THR A 10 3.19 -11.30 -0.17
C THR A 10 3.11 -9.95 -0.85
N ALA A 11 2.39 -8.98 -0.26
CA ALA A 11 2.34 -7.61 -0.77
C ALA A 11 3.73 -6.97 -0.81
N LEU A 12 4.53 -7.15 0.24
CA LEU A 12 5.92 -6.67 0.30
C LEU A 12 6.84 -7.39 -0.70
N TRP A 13 6.63 -8.68 -0.94
CA TRP A 13 7.35 -9.44 -1.95
C TRP A 13 7.01 -8.95 -3.37
N LEU A 14 5.73 -8.84 -3.71
CA LEU A 14 5.24 -8.30 -4.98
C LEU A 14 5.74 -6.88 -5.23
N LYS A 15 5.78 -6.05 -4.18
CA LYS A 15 6.30 -4.69 -4.26
C LYS A 15 7.77 -4.65 -4.70
N ARG A 16 8.62 -5.48 -4.06
CA ARG A 16 10.07 -5.52 -4.35
C ARG A 16 10.40 -6.17 -5.69
N VAL A 17 9.61 -7.17 -6.09
CA VAL A 17 9.87 -7.96 -7.32
C VAL A 17 9.30 -7.28 -8.55
N CYS A 18 8.11 -6.66 -8.45
CA CYS A 18 7.44 -6.07 -9.61
C CYS A 18 7.31 -4.55 -9.49
N TYR A 19 6.62 -4.05 -8.47
CA TYR A 19 6.26 -2.63 -8.39
C TYR A 19 7.47 -1.69 -8.45
N GLU A 20 8.54 -1.99 -7.72
CA GLU A 20 9.77 -1.18 -7.65
C GLU A 20 10.67 -1.35 -8.88
N ARG A 21 10.50 -2.43 -9.65
CA ARG A 21 11.32 -2.75 -10.83
C ARG A 21 10.63 -2.37 -12.15
N ALA A 22 9.31 -2.25 -12.15
CA ALA A 22 8.52 -1.89 -13.32
C ALA A 22 8.71 -0.41 -13.67
N THR A 23 9.06 -0.15 -14.94
CA THR A 23 9.22 1.20 -15.47
C THR A 23 7.88 1.77 -15.92
N ASP A 24 7.04 0.95 -16.56
CA ASP A 24 5.74 1.34 -17.10
C ASP A 24 4.60 0.72 -16.28
N ASN A 25 3.62 1.53 -15.86
CA ASN A 25 2.40 1.11 -15.15
C ASN A 25 2.63 0.08 -14.02
N PRO A 26 3.45 0.40 -12.99
CA PRO A 26 3.86 -0.54 -11.95
C PRO A 26 2.69 -1.14 -11.17
N THR A 27 1.59 -0.40 -10.98
CA THR A 27 0.39 -0.93 -10.35
C THR A 27 -0.26 -2.05 -11.18
N ALA A 28 -0.51 -1.81 -12.47
CA ALA A 28 -1.15 -2.79 -13.33
C ALA A 28 -0.31 -4.08 -13.45
N LEU A 29 1.00 -3.94 -13.62
CA LEU A 29 1.91 -5.08 -13.69
C LEU A 29 1.97 -5.88 -12.38
N THR A 30 1.92 -5.21 -11.23
CA THR A 30 1.91 -5.89 -9.92
C THR A 30 0.62 -6.70 -9.72
N PHE A 31 -0.53 -6.14 -10.11
CA PHE A 31 -1.81 -6.86 -10.05
C PHE A 31 -1.85 -8.03 -11.05
N LEU A 32 -1.27 -7.87 -12.24
CA LEU A 32 -1.16 -8.96 -13.22
C LEU A 32 -0.25 -10.09 -12.70
N LEU A 33 0.91 -9.75 -12.15
CA LEU A 33 1.80 -10.74 -11.54
C LEU A 33 1.10 -11.48 -10.40
N SER A 34 0.32 -10.76 -9.58
CA SER A 34 -0.50 -11.37 -8.53
C SER A 34 -1.52 -12.35 -9.11
N ALA A 35 -2.17 -12.03 -10.23
CA ALA A 35 -3.09 -12.95 -10.90
C ALA A 35 -2.41 -14.23 -11.37
N VAL A 36 -1.26 -14.09 -12.03
CA VAL A 36 -0.46 -15.23 -12.51
C VAL A 36 0.01 -16.10 -11.34
N TRP A 37 0.40 -15.49 -10.22
CA TRP A 37 0.81 -16.22 -9.01
C TRP A 37 -0.33 -17.06 -8.41
N HIS A 38 -1.58 -16.58 -8.46
CA HIS A 38 -2.73 -17.35 -7.98
C HIS A 38 -3.14 -18.49 -8.93
N GLY A 39 -2.82 -18.40 -10.22
CA GLY A 39 -2.93 -19.50 -11.17
C GLY A 39 -3.55 -19.11 -12.52
N VAL A 40 -3.90 -20.11 -13.32
CA VAL A 40 -4.44 -19.93 -14.69
C VAL A 40 -5.95 -19.79 -14.74
N TYR A 41 -6.65 -19.90 -13.60
CA TYR A 41 -8.11 -19.77 -13.58
C TYR A 41 -8.54 -18.36 -13.95
N PRO A 42 -9.49 -18.20 -14.88
CA PRO A 42 -9.83 -16.90 -15.42
C PRO A 42 -10.52 -15.98 -14.40
N GLY A 43 -11.15 -16.54 -13.35
CA GLY A 43 -11.70 -15.75 -12.24
C GLY A 43 -10.65 -14.88 -11.54
N TYR A 44 -9.40 -15.34 -11.42
CA TYR A 44 -8.33 -14.56 -10.79
C TYR A 44 -8.03 -13.28 -11.56
N TYR A 45 -7.92 -13.37 -12.89
CA TYR A 45 -7.65 -12.21 -13.74
C TYR A 45 -8.75 -11.14 -13.59
N LEU A 46 -10.02 -11.55 -13.49
CA LEU A 46 -11.14 -10.65 -13.24
C LEU A 46 -11.06 -9.96 -11.86
N THR A 47 -10.71 -10.72 -10.82
CA THR A 47 -10.47 -10.20 -9.46
C THR A 47 -9.39 -9.13 -9.46
N PHE A 48 -8.21 -9.46 -10.01
CA PHE A 48 -7.06 -8.57 -9.97
C PHE A 48 -7.24 -7.36 -10.87
N PHE A 49 -7.91 -7.50 -12.02
CA PHE A 49 -8.29 -6.37 -12.85
C PHE A 49 -9.24 -5.42 -12.11
N THR A 50 -10.31 -5.95 -11.52
CA THR A 50 -11.28 -5.16 -10.75
C THR A 50 -10.64 -4.51 -9.53
N GLY A 51 -9.79 -5.26 -8.81
CA GLY A 51 -9.05 -4.75 -7.66
C GLY A 51 -8.06 -3.65 -8.04
N SER A 52 -7.42 -3.73 -9.21
CA SER A 52 -6.54 -2.68 -9.74
C SER A 52 -7.31 -1.40 -10.04
N LEU A 53 -8.44 -1.49 -10.75
CA LEU A 53 -9.30 -0.33 -11.02
C LEU A 53 -9.80 0.33 -9.74
N MET A 54 -10.31 -0.46 -8.81
CA MET A 54 -10.81 0.02 -7.52
C MET A 54 -9.70 0.68 -6.70
N THR A 55 -8.50 0.12 -6.71
CA THR A 55 -7.31 0.68 -6.04
C THR A 55 -6.93 2.04 -6.61
N LEU A 56 -6.91 2.18 -7.95
CA LEU A 56 -6.60 3.44 -8.60
C LEU A 56 -7.68 4.50 -8.31
N ALA A 57 -8.96 4.13 -8.42
CA ALA A 57 -10.08 5.02 -8.11
C ALA A 57 -10.05 5.47 -6.64
N ALA A 58 -9.87 4.55 -5.70
CA ALA A 58 -9.78 4.87 -4.27
C ALA A 58 -8.62 5.83 -3.95
N ARG A 59 -7.47 5.67 -4.64
CA ARG A 59 -6.33 6.59 -4.50
C ARG A 59 -6.66 7.99 -5.00
N ASN A 60 -7.35 8.11 -6.14
CA ASN A 60 -7.78 9.40 -6.68
C ASN A 60 -8.85 10.08 -5.82
N ILE A 61 -9.83 9.34 -5.31
CA ILE A 61 -10.82 9.87 -4.38
C ILE A 61 -10.11 10.39 -3.14
N ARG A 62 -9.22 9.59 -2.54
CA ARG A 62 -8.54 9.99 -1.30
C ARG A 62 -7.65 11.22 -1.48
N SER A 63 -6.99 11.40 -2.63
CA SER A 63 -6.13 12.56 -2.87
C SER A 63 -6.90 13.85 -3.10
N ASN A 64 -8.13 13.78 -3.60
CA ASN A 64 -8.96 14.95 -3.90
C ASN A 64 -9.98 15.25 -2.79
N VAL A 65 -10.63 14.23 -2.24
CA VAL A 65 -11.74 14.36 -1.31
C VAL A 65 -11.25 14.57 0.13
N ARG A 66 -10.20 13.87 0.56
CA ARG A 66 -9.77 13.86 1.98
C ARG A 66 -9.52 15.25 2.54
N HIS A 67 -8.99 16.19 1.76
CA HIS A 67 -8.69 17.54 2.23
C HIS A 67 -9.93 18.38 2.56
N HIS A 68 -11.08 18.07 1.94
CA HIS A 68 -12.32 18.83 2.13
C HIS A 68 -13.07 18.43 3.42
N PHE A 69 -12.90 17.20 3.90
CA PHE A 69 -13.66 16.65 5.03
C PHE A 69 -12.90 16.65 6.37
N LEU A 70 -11.72 17.29 6.43
CA LEU A 70 -10.89 17.33 7.63
C LEU A 70 -11.16 18.53 8.55
N GLN A 71 -12.07 19.44 8.17
CA GLN A 71 -12.30 20.69 8.92
C GLN A 71 -13.21 20.51 10.15
N SER A 72 -14.06 19.47 10.19
CA SER A 72 -15.05 19.28 11.27
C SER A 72 -15.02 17.85 11.80
N PRO A 73 -15.02 17.62 13.13
CA PRO A 73 -14.99 16.28 13.72
C PRO A 73 -16.18 15.39 13.31
N GLU A 74 -17.38 15.97 13.22
CA GLU A 74 -18.61 15.24 12.84
C GLU A 74 -18.59 14.82 11.37
N LEU A 75 -18.19 15.73 10.46
CA LEU A 75 -18.04 15.42 9.04
C LEU A 75 -16.96 14.35 8.80
N LYS A 76 -15.89 14.37 9.60
CA LYS A 76 -14.86 13.34 9.56
C LYS A 76 -15.42 11.97 9.97
N LEU A 77 -16.23 11.89 11.04
CA LEU A 77 -16.84 10.63 11.46
C LEU A 77 -17.75 10.06 10.37
N ILE A 78 -18.61 10.91 9.79
CA ILE A 78 -19.49 10.51 8.67
C ILE A 78 -18.66 10.01 7.49
N TYR A 79 -17.60 10.74 7.13
CA TYR A 79 -16.69 10.35 6.06
C TYR A 79 -16.00 9.01 6.35
N ASP A 80 -15.52 8.78 7.57
CA ASP A 80 -14.83 7.55 7.97
C ASP A 80 -15.79 6.34 7.92
N VAL A 81 -17.02 6.48 8.42
CA VAL A 81 -18.06 5.43 8.35
C VAL A 81 -18.45 5.14 6.91
N MET A 82 -18.73 6.17 6.10
CA MET A 82 -19.09 6.00 4.69
C MET A 82 -17.96 5.36 3.90
N THR A 83 -16.72 5.77 4.12
CA THR A 83 -15.54 5.19 3.47
C THR A 83 -15.33 3.74 3.90
N TRP A 84 -15.60 3.42 5.16
CA TRP A 84 -15.53 2.05 5.66
C TRP A 84 -16.58 1.16 4.99
N ILE A 85 -17.85 1.56 4.97
CA ILE A 85 -18.92 0.83 4.28
C ILE A 85 -18.58 0.64 2.80
N ALA A 86 -18.16 1.71 2.11
CA ALA A 86 -17.77 1.64 0.71
C ALA A 86 -16.62 0.66 0.49
N THR A 87 -15.64 0.63 1.40
CA THR A 87 -14.50 -0.31 1.33
C THR A 87 -14.98 -1.75 1.49
N GLN A 88 -15.89 -2.03 2.42
CA GLN A 88 -16.44 -3.38 2.62
C GLN A 88 -17.20 -3.87 1.37
N VAL A 89 -18.03 -3.01 0.77
CA VAL A 89 -18.74 -3.33 -0.48
C VAL A 89 -17.75 -3.57 -1.62
N ALA A 90 -16.74 -2.71 -1.77
CA ALA A 90 -15.73 -2.83 -2.81
C ALA A 90 -14.91 -4.13 -2.69
N ILE A 91 -14.52 -4.52 -1.47
CA ILE A 91 -13.81 -5.79 -1.23
C ILE A 91 -14.70 -6.98 -1.59
N SER A 92 -15.95 -6.96 -1.11
CA SER A 92 -16.91 -8.05 -1.35
C SER A 92 -17.16 -8.25 -2.85
N TYR A 93 -17.32 -7.14 -3.58
CA TYR A 93 -17.48 -7.15 -5.03
C TYR A 93 -16.23 -7.64 -5.77
N THR A 94 -15.04 -7.27 -5.29
CA THR A 94 -13.77 -7.68 -5.90
C THR A 94 -13.50 -9.16 -5.68
N VAL A 95 -13.85 -9.71 -4.51
CA VAL A 95 -13.58 -11.12 -4.15
C VAL A 95 -14.55 -12.11 -4.81
N ALA A 96 -15.75 -11.69 -5.21
CA ALA A 96 -16.74 -12.55 -5.86
C ALA A 96 -16.18 -13.41 -7.03
N PRO A 97 -15.52 -12.85 -8.06
CA PRO A 97 -14.88 -13.65 -9.12
C PRO A 97 -13.76 -14.58 -8.64
N PHE A 98 -13.07 -14.24 -7.54
CA PHE A 98 -12.00 -15.05 -6.97
C PHE A 98 -12.55 -16.38 -6.46
N VAL A 99 -13.73 -16.36 -5.84
CA VAL A 99 -14.41 -17.54 -5.31
C VAL A 99 -15.06 -18.34 -6.44
N LEU A 100 -15.62 -17.66 -7.45
CA LEU A 100 -16.32 -18.31 -8.55
C LEU A 100 -15.39 -19.03 -9.53
N LEU A 101 -14.12 -18.63 -9.64
CA LEU A 101 -13.05 -19.20 -10.48
C LEU A 101 -13.32 -19.21 -12.01
N SER A 102 -14.57 -19.06 -12.44
CA SER A 102 -15.06 -19.14 -13.81
C SER A 102 -15.62 -17.81 -14.31
N VAL A 103 -15.41 -17.51 -15.60
CA VAL A 103 -15.80 -16.23 -16.23
C VAL A 103 -17.30 -16.06 -16.26
N LYS A 104 -18.05 -17.08 -16.70
CA LYS A 104 -19.49 -16.98 -16.93
C LYS A 104 -20.28 -16.57 -15.68
N PRO A 105 -20.15 -17.25 -14.53
CA PRO A 105 -20.84 -16.83 -13.31
C PRO A 105 -20.31 -15.49 -12.76
N SER A 106 -19.03 -15.19 -12.96
CA SER A 106 -18.44 -13.90 -12.55
C SER A 106 -19.04 -12.72 -13.31
N LEU A 107 -19.19 -12.85 -14.63
CA LEU A 107 -19.82 -11.82 -15.46
C LEU A 107 -21.32 -11.70 -15.18
N GLN A 108 -22.01 -12.80 -14.92
CA GLN A 108 -23.41 -12.77 -14.49
C GLN A 108 -23.57 -11.99 -13.18
N PHE A 109 -22.69 -12.23 -12.19
CA PHE A 109 -22.68 -11.45 -10.95
C PHE A 109 -22.48 -9.96 -11.20
N TYR A 110 -21.54 -9.57 -12.06
CA TYR A 110 -21.34 -8.17 -12.42
C TYR A 110 -22.53 -7.55 -13.15
N SER A 111 -23.17 -8.31 -14.04
CA SER A 111 -24.36 -7.88 -14.76
C SER A 111 -25.55 -7.68 -13.81
N SER A 112 -25.73 -8.52 -12.79
CA SER A 112 -26.78 -8.35 -11.77
C SER A 112 -26.61 -7.06 -10.96
N TRP A 113 -25.36 -6.58 -10.84
CA TRP A 113 -25.03 -5.29 -10.22
C TRP A 113 -24.89 -4.15 -11.24
N TYR A 114 -25.31 -4.39 -12.49
CA TYR A 114 -25.23 -3.43 -13.61
C TYR A 114 -23.85 -2.81 -13.82
N TYR A 115 -22.78 -3.53 -13.45
CA TYR A 115 -21.40 -3.01 -13.48
C TYR A 115 -21.22 -1.69 -12.72
N CYS A 116 -22.09 -1.39 -11.75
CA CYS A 116 -22.18 -0.09 -11.08
C CYS A 116 -20.83 0.37 -10.50
N LEU A 117 -20.09 -0.54 -9.85
CA LEU A 117 -18.79 -0.24 -9.26
C LEU A 117 -17.69 -0.03 -10.31
N HIS A 118 -17.70 -0.76 -11.42
CA HIS A 118 -16.76 -0.51 -12.52
C HIS A 118 -17.03 0.86 -13.15
N ILE A 119 -18.29 1.19 -13.40
CA ILE A 119 -18.71 2.48 -13.96
C ILE A 119 -18.28 3.61 -13.02
N LEU A 120 -18.53 3.47 -11.71
CA LEU A 120 -18.10 4.45 -10.71
C LEU A 120 -16.58 4.63 -10.69
N CYS A 121 -15.80 3.55 -10.76
CA CYS A 121 -14.34 3.63 -10.82
C CYS A 121 -13.87 4.38 -12.07
N VAL A 122 -14.41 4.05 -13.24
CA VAL A 122 -14.06 4.71 -14.50
C VAL A 122 -14.42 6.19 -14.43
N LEU A 123 -15.62 6.53 -13.94
CA LEU A 123 -16.07 7.91 -13.78
C LEU A 123 -15.11 8.70 -12.88
N VAL A 124 -14.71 8.14 -11.75
CA VAL A 124 -13.74 8.75 -10.83
C VAL A 124 -12.39 8.96 -11.50
N LEU A 125 -11.89 7.97 -12.26
CA LEU A 125 -10.62 8.08 -12.96
C LEU A 125 -10.65 9.12 -14.09
N LEU A 126 -11.80 9.34 -14.73
CA LEU A 126 -11.99 10.34 -15.78
C LEU A 126 -12.21 11.75 -15.22
N LEU A 127 -13.06 11.89 -14.20
CA LEU A 127 -13.43 13.20 -13.65
C LEU A 127 -12.36 13.78 -12.73
N MET A 128 -11.63 12.94 -12.00
CA MET A 128 -10.61 13.42 -11.07
C MET A 128 -9.22 13.33 -11.70
N PRO A 129 -8.55 14.47 -11.95
CA PRO A 129 -7.18 14.46 -12.45
C PRO A 129 -6.31 13.68 -11.46
N ALA A 130 -5.62 12.67 -11.95
CA ALA A 130 -4.66 11.91 -11.18
C ALA A 130 -3.55 12.87 -10.73
N ARG A 131 -3.62 13.36 -9.50
CA ARG A 131 -2.53 14.14 -8.90
C ARG A 131 -1.32 13.23 -8.86
N ALA A 132 -0.40 13.43 -9.81
CA ALA A 132 0.83 12.65 -9.90
C ALA A 132 1.55 12.72 -8.56
N ARG A 133 1.78 11.56 -7.95
CA ARG A 133 2.60 11.48 -6.74
C ARG A 133 3.99 12.00 -7.13
N LYS A 134 4.43 13.10 -6.52
CA LYS A 134 5.84 13.51 -6.56
C LYS A 134 6.65 12.28 -6.11
N LYS A 135 7.38 11.68 -7.05
CA LYS A 135 8.29 10.56 -6.78
C LYS A 135 9.44 11.18 -6.00
N GLU A 136 9.35 11.19 -4.68
CA GLU A 136 10.49 11.47 -3.83
C GLU A 136 11.46 10.29 -4.00
N ARG A 137 12.33 10.41 -5.01
CA ARG A 137 13.58 9.67 -5.07
C ARG A 137 14.41 10.19 -3.91
N THR A 138 14.40 9.48 -2.79
CA THR A 138 15.53 9.54 -1.86
C THR A 138 16.68 8.84 -2.57
N ASP A 139 17.40 9.60 -3.39
CA ASP A 139 18.67 9.17 -3.97
C ASP A 139 19.65 8.99 -2.81
N LYS A 140 20.05 7.73 -2.63
CA LYS A 140 21.34 7.25 -2.11
C LYS A 140 22.26 8.38 -1.60
N GLU A 141 22.18 8.66 -0.29
CA GLU A 141 23.28 9.37 0.38
C GLU A 141 24.47 8.41 0.48
N SER A 142 25.43 8.74 -0.37
CA SER A 142 26.82 8.31 -0.39
C SER A 142 27.39 7.99 0.99
N ILE A 143 27.93 6.79 1.11
CA ILE A 143 28.92 6.41 2.11
C ILE A 143 30.08 7.41 2.03
N ALA A 144 30.31 8.19 3.09
CA ALA A 144 31.58 8.87 3.36
C ALA A 144 31.81 8.86 4.90
N PRO A 145 33.05 8.61 5.36
CA PRO A 145 33.34 8.25 6.75
C PRO A 145 33.35 9.46 7.72
N PRO A 146 33.26 9.24 9.05
CA PRO A 146 33.26 10.30 10.04
C PRO A 146 34.65 10.93 10.20
N PRO A 147 34.78 12.26 10.38
CA PRO A 147 36.06 12.86 10.74
C PRO A 147 36.37 12.66 12.23
N GLU A 148 37.65 12.38 12.47
CA GLU A 148 38.32 12.25 13.76
C GLU A 148 38.51 13.62 14.47
N ASN A 149 38.39 13.59 15.79
CA ASN A 149 39.12 14.39 16.80
C ASN A 149 38.85 15.92 16.95
N VAL A 150 38.37 16.35 18.13
CA VAL A 150 39.16 16.90 19.28
C VAL A 150 38.24 17.69 20.23
N LYS A 151 38.48 17.48 21.54
CA LYS A 151 37.85 18.01 22.76
C LYS A 151 37.80 19.54 22.90
N LYS A 152 36.86 20.04 23.72
CA LYS A 152 37.08 21.07 24.78
C LYS A 152 35.88 21.24 25.74
N ASP A 153 36.09 20.74 26.96
CA ASP A 153 35.88 21.28 28.32
C ASP A 153 34.67 22.16 28.75
N GLU A 154 34.06 21.69 29.85
CA GLU A 154 33.56 22.37 31.08
C GLU A 154 32.33 23.31 31.03
N LYS A 155 31.20 22.96 31.68
CA LYS A 155 30.88 23.25 33.11
C LYS A 155 29.36 23.18 33.43
N THR A 156 29.04 22.32 34.43
CA THR A 156 28.01 22.38 35.49
C THR A 156 26.61 22.97 35.25
N SER A 157 25.54 22.17 35.44
CA SER A 157 24.54 22.33 36.54
C SER A 157 23.30 21.42 36.34
N GLU A 158 23.06 20.62 37.38
CA GLU A 158 21.84 19.97 37.89
C GLU A 158 20.49 20.21 37.17
N HIS A 159 19.75 19.13 36.85
CA HIS A 159 18.59 18.68 37.65
C HIS A 159 17.94 17.40 37.06
N ASN A 160 17.28 16.68 37.95
CA ASN A 160 16.78 15.30 37.92
C ASN A 160 15.75 14.91 36.83
N SER A 161 15.87 13.63 36.45
CA SER A 161 14.82 12.60 36.37
C SER A 161 13.54 12.87 35.58
N HIS A 162 13.36 12.17 34.44
CA HIS A 162 12.44 11.02 34.35
C HIS A 162 12.72 10.24 33.05
N ALA A 163 12.88 8.93 33.23
CA ALA A 163 13.32 7.98 32.23
C ALA A 163 12.15 7.38 31.42
N ALA A 164 12.52 6.85 30.25
CA ALA A 164 11.97 5.67 29.57
C ALA A 164 10.60 5.84 28.88
N THR A 165 10.36 5.37 27.64
CA THR A 165 11.17 4.49 26.77
C THR A 165 10.66 4.60 25.33
N ASN A 166 11.59 4.83 24.41
CA ASN A 166 11.45 4.67 22.97
C ASN A 166 11.69 3.19 22.63
N ASN A 167 10.68 2.48 22.16
CA ASN A 167 10.81 1.07 21.74
C ASN A 167 11.10 0.99 20.24
N ASN A 168 12.40 1.00 19.91
CA ASN A 168 12.94 0.58 18.62
C ASN A 168 13.89 -0.61 18.83
N SER A 169 13.36 -1.76 19.25
CA SER A 169 14.16 -2.94 19.62
C SER A 169 13.88 -4.19 18.76
N SER A 170 12.97 -4.16 17.79
CA SER A 170 12.66 -5.35 16.98
C SER A 170 13.47 -5.48 15.68
N GLN A 171 14.40 -4.56 15.37
CA GLN A 171 15.09 -4.55 14.07
C GLN A 171 16.58 -4.93 14.11
N ARG A 172 17.16 -5.20 15.29
CA ARG A 172 18.61 -5.48 15.42
C ARG A 172 18.98 -6.95 15.62
N GLU A 173 18.03 -7.83 15.93
CA GLU A 173 18.34 -9.24 16.26
C GLU A 173 18.36 -10.19 15.05
N GLU A 174 17.67 -9.91 13.94
CA GLU A 174 17.68 -10.82 12.77
C GLU A 174 18.94 -10.75 11.91
N THR A 175 19.75 -9.69 12.00
CA THR A 175 20.98 -9.54 11.21
C THR A 175 22.19 -10.27 11.78
N ALA A 176 22.08 -10.91 12.95
CA ALA A 176 23.22 -11.52 13.64
C ALA A 176 23.53 -12.98 13.22
N TRP A 177 22.64 -13.69 12.52
CA TRP A 177 22.77 -15.15 12.33
C TRP A 177 23.17 -15.64 10.92
N ARG A 178 23.49 -14.77 9.96
CA ARG A 178 23.97 -15.19 8.62
C ARG A 178 25.34 -14.63 8.25
N ARG A 179 26.38 -15.06 8.96
CA ARG A 179 27.72 -15.12 8.37
C ARG A 179 28.29 -16.54 8.49
N PRO A 180 28.64 -17.21 7.38
CA PRO A 180 29.43 -18.43 7.44
C PRO A 180 30.84 -18.09 7.89
N SER A 181 31.33 -18.80 8.90
CA SER A 181 32.74 -18.80 9.30
C SER A 181 33.55 -19.57 8.27
N ALA A 182 34.42 -18.90 7.52
CA ALA A 182 35.68 -19.44 7.00
C ALA A 182 36.79 -18.56 7.63
N PRO A 183 37.98 -19.07 8.00
CA PRO A 183 38.94 -19.78 7.13
C PRO A 183 39.69 -20.91 7.91
N GLN A 184 40.73 -21.65 7.47
CA GLN A 184 41.79 -21.56 6.46
C GLN A 184 42.07 -22.96 5.90
#